data_AF-A0A947KH93-F1
#
_entry.id   AF-A0A947KH93-F1
#
_cell.length_a   1.000
_cell.length_b   1.000
_cell.length_c   1.000
_cell.angle_alpha   90.00
_cell.angle_beta   90.00
_cell.angle_gamma   90.00
#
_symmetry.space_group_name_H-M   'P 1'
#
loop_
_entity.id
_entity.type
_entity.pdbx_description
1 polymer ?
#
loop_
_entity_poly.entity_id
_entity_poly.type
_entity_poly.pdbx_seq_one_letter_code
_entity_poly.pdbx_strand_id
1 'polypeptide(L)' 'LYAELANAGIFVMAEGKSTMAEEMPDAYKNVTEVVNTMHLAGITRKVSRFTPMGVVKG' A
#
# COMPACT_ATOMS: atom_id res chain seq x y z
N LEU A 1 -13.10 1.30 -1.47
CA LEU A 1 -12.03 0.59 -0.75
C LEU A 1 -12.14 -0.94 -0.74
N TYR A 2 -13.00 -1.60 0.07
CA TYR A 2 -13.04 -3.08 0.09
C TYR A 2 -13.31 -3.70 -1.29
N ALA A 3 -14.28 -3.14 -2.03
CA ALA A 3 -14.58 -3.58 -3.40
C ALA A 3 -13.43 -3.28 -4.39
N GLU A 4 -12.74 -2.15 -4.23
CA GLU A 4 -11.56 -1.81 -5.05
C GLU A 4 -10.40 -2.76 -4.78
N LEU A 5 -10.10 -3.04 -3.50
CA LEU A 5 -9.07 -3.99 -3.09
C LEU A 5 -9.42 -5.42 -3.54
N ALA A 6 -10.68 -5.84 -3.41
CA ALA A 6 -11.14 -7.12 -3.92
C ALA A 6 -11.02 -7.20 -5.46
N ASN A 7 -11.37 -6.14 -6.20
CA ASN A 7 -11.17 -6.06 -7.65
C ASN A 7 -9.68 -6.10 -8.03
N ALA A 8 -8.80 -5.60 -7.17
CA ALA A 8 -7.35 -5.71 -7.31
C ALA A 8 -6.80 -7.09 -6.87
N GLY A 9 -7.65 -8.03 -6.47
CA GLY A 9 -7.26 -9.36 -6.01
C GLY A 9 -6.65 -9.40 -4.60
N ILE A 10 -6.88 -8.35 -3.80
CA ILE A 10 -6.33 -8.21 -2.45
C ILE A 10 -7.40 -8.59 -1.43
N PHE A 11 -7.14 -9.65 -0.66
CA PHE A 11 -8.02 -10.08 0.42
C PHE A 11 -7.85 -9.18 1.65
N VAL A 12 -8.95 -8.78 2.30
CA VAL A 12 -8.90 -7.83 3.42
C VAL A 12 -9.63 -8.39 4.64
N MET A 13 -8.96 -8.38 5.80
CA MET A 13 -9.58 -8.60 7.11
C MET A 13 -9.29 -7.39 8.00
N ALA A 14 -10.33 -6.80 8.60
CA ALA A 14 -10.19 -5.67 9.53
C ALA A 14 -11.14 -5.80 10.71
N GLU A 15 -10.71 -5.39 11.92
CA GLU A 15 -11.53 -5.41 13.14
C GLU A 15 -12.71 -4.42 13.08
N GLY A 16 -12.55 -3.30 12.36
CA GLY A 16 -13.60 -2.30 12.15
C GLY A 16 -13.52 -1.55 10.82
N LYS A 17 -14.64 -0.96 10.39
CA LYS A 17 -14.73 -0.15 9.16
C LYS A 17 -13.92 1.17 9.26
N SER A 18 -13.76 1.72 10.47
CA SER A 18 -12.99 2.93 10.75
C SER A 18 -11.50 2.73 10.51
N THR A 19 -10.92 1.62 10.99
CA THR A 19 -9.50 1.26 10.82
C THR A 19 -9.09 1.20 9.35
N MET A 20 -10.00 0.83 8.45
CA MET A 20 -9.73 0.80 7.01
C MET A 20 -9.84 2.17 6.33
N ALA A 21 -10.67 3.07 6.85
CA ALA A 21 -10.85 4.41 6.27
C ALA A 21 -9.65 5.33 6.54
N GLU A 22 -8.96 5.14 7.68
CA GLU A 22 -7.75 5.88 8.03
C GLU A 22 -6.54 5.53 7.12
N GLU A 23 -6.54 4.33 6.54
CA GLU A 23 -5.42 3.76 5.79
C GLU A 23 -5.67 3.73 4.27
N MET A 24 -6.57 4.59 3.78
CA MET A 24 -6.87 4.67 2.35
C MET A 24 -5.60 4.97 1.53
N PRO A 25 -5.39 4.31 0.37
CA PRO A 25 -4.22 4.57 -0.49
C PRO A 25 -4.06 6.06 -0.86
N ASP A 26 -5.18 6.76 -1.05
CA ASP A 26 -5.21 8.20 -1.34
C ASP A 26 -4.77 9.08 -0.16
N ALA A 27 -4.73 8.54 1.07
CA ALA A 27 -4.18 9.22 2.24
C ALA A 27 -2.65 9.30 2.20
N TYR A 28 -2.00 8.53 1.31
CA TYR A 28 -0.55 8.45 1.19
C TYR A 28 -0.05 8.95 -0.16
N LYS A 29 1.17 9.48 -0.14
CA LYS A 29 1.91 9.78 -1.36
C LYS A 29 2.16 8.50 -2.15
N ASN A 30 2.33 8.62 -3.47
CA ASN A 30 2.73 7.49 -4.29
C ASN A 30 4.09 6.93 -3.82
N VAL A 31 4.06 5.77 -3.16
CA VAL A 31 5.27 5.12 -2.63
C VAL A 31 6.33 4.86 -3.70
N THR A 32 5.90 4.68 -4.96
CA THR A 32 6.81 4.49 -6.09
C THR A 32 7.68 5.72 -6.32
N GLU A 33 7.10 6.92 -6.22
CA GLU A 33 7.82 8.18 -6.41
C GLU A 33 8.81 8.43 -5.27
N VAL A 34 8.41 8.14 -4.03
CA VAL A 34 9.29 8.25 -2.86
C VAL A 34 10.51 7.34 -3.01
N VAL A 35 10.30 6.06 -3.31
CA VAL A 35 11.38 5.09 -3.50
C VAL A 35 12.26 5.46 -4.69
N ASN A 36 11.68 5.91 -5.80
CA ASN A 36 12.44 6.36 -6.98
C ASN A 36 13.32 7.56 -6.65
N THR A 37 12.80 8.55 -5.91
CA THR A 37 13.55 9.75 -5.51
C THR A 37 14.78 9.38 -4.69
N MET A 38 14.61 8.51 -3.68
CA MET A 38 15.71 8.06 -2.82
C MET A 38 16.76 7.25 -3.59
N HIS A 39 16.32 6.46 -4.57
CA HIS A 39 17.22 5.68 -5.42
C HIS A 39 18.03 6.56 -6.37
N LEU A 40 17.39 7.53 -7.03
CA LEU A 40 18.05 8.48 -7.93
C LEU A 40 19.01 9.40 -7.18
N ALA A 41 18.70 9.73 -5.92
CA ALA A 41 19.59 10.48 -5.03
C ALA A 41 20.80 9.64 -4.55
N GLY A 42 20.87 8.34 -4.87
CA GLY A 42 21.97 7.46 -4.44
C GLY A 42 21.92 7.06 -2.96
N ILE A 43 20.84 7.38 -2.24
CA ILE A 43 20.69 7.11 -0.80
C ILE A 43 20.29 5.65 -0.56
N THR A 44 19.48 5.08 -1.46
CA THR A 44 19.02 3.69 -1.38
C THR A 44 19.20 2.95 -2.70
N ARG A 45 19.26 1.62 -2.65
CA ARG A 45 19.26 0.76 -3.82
C ARG A 45 17.91 0.06 -3.95
N LYS A 46 17.21 0.24 -5.07
CA LYS A 46 16.05 -0.58 -5.40
C LYS A 46 16.48 -2.03 -5.64
N VAL A 47 15.77 -2.98 -5.03
CA VAL A 47 16.07 -4.42 -5.15
C VAL A 47 14.89 -5.17 -5.75
N SER A 48 13.72 -5.09 -5.13
CA SER A 48 12.50 -5.74 -5.61
C SER A 48 11.26 -4.91 -5.25
N ARG A 49 10.16 -5.19 -5.95
CA ARG A 49 8.83 -4.66 -5.65
C ARG A 49 7.89 -5.83 -5.43
N PHE A 50 7.08 -5.75 -4.38
CA PHE A 50 6.07 -6.74 -4.07
C PHE A 50 4.67 -6.18 -4.35
N THR A 51 3.76 -7.07 -4.73
CA THR A 51 2.33 -6.78 -4.87
C THR A 51 1.60 -7.51 -3.74
N PRO A 52 0.79 -6.82 -2.92
CA PRO A 52 0.07 -7.46 -1.83
C PRO A 52 -0.97 -8.44 -2.36
N MET A 53 -1.13 -9.57 -1.68
CA MET A 53 -2.22 -10.54 -1.93
C MET A 53 -3.30 -10.48 -0.84
N GLY A 54 -2.93 -10.01 0.36
CA GLY A 54 -3.87 -9.84 1.45
C GLY A 54 -3.37 -8.87 2.50
N VAL A 55 -4.31 -8.24 3.21
CA VAL A 55 -4.07 -7.25 4.26
C VAL A 55 -4.94 -7.62 5.47
N VAL A 56 -4.29 -7.79 6.62
CA VAL A 56 -4.96 -8.04 7.91
C VAL A 56 -4.65 -6.86 8.82
N LYS A 57 -5.68 -6.21 9.33
CA LYS A 57 -5.58 -5.03 10.22
C LYS A 57 -6.44 -5.27 11.46
N GLY A 58 -5.88 -5.00 12.64
CA GLY A 58 -6.62 -4.88 13.90
C GLY A 58 -6.67 -3.41 14.24
#